data_AF-A0A1T4VQY0-F1
#
_entry.id   AF-A0A1T4VQY0-F1
#
_cell.length_a   1.000
_cell.length_b   1.000
_cell.length_c   1.000
_cell.angle_alpha   90.00
_cell.angle_beta   90.00
_cell.angle_gamma   90.00
#
_symmetry.space_group_name_H-M   'P 1'
#
loop_
_entity.id
_entity.type
_entity.pdbx_description
1 polymer ?
#
loop_
_entity_poly.entity_id
_entity_poly.type
_entity_poly.pdbx_seq_one_letter_code
_entity_poly.pdbx_strand_id
1 'polypeptide(L)'
;MKKLLIISLTLAVMMLGAGAALAGSHGNHGEHSGHGTHMDSGHGKHMDSGHGTHMDHGANHGAMSHHDGMMGMEKSLDMMGGQMQKMEADFANRNAYMKDFNTHMMEMHHSMEAVRSKAKAENDGTTLAIMVDMDNGMKKTMKGMGQMKANSEEGFLEMKRGVQDMYMALDMMKKAGK
;
A
#
# COMPACT_ATOMS: atom_id res chain seq x y z
N MET A 1 -19.44 -18.09 -31.13
CA MET A 1 -20.11 -18.94 -30.12
C MET A 1 -19.78 -18.40 -28.74
N LYS A 2 -20.77 -17.82 -28.07
CA LYS A 2 -20.65 -17.15 -26.76
C LYS A 2 -20.56 -18.22 -25.67
N LYS A 3 -19.48 -18.26 -24.89
CA LYS A 3 -19.41 -19.06 -23.66
C LYS A 3 -19.56 -18.11 -22.47
N LEU A 4 -20.79 -18.02 -21.96
CA LEU A 4 -21.08 -17.46 -20.64
C LEU A 4 -20.50 -18.43 -19.60
N LEU A 5 -19.48 -18.00 -18.88
CA LEU A 5 -19.02 -18.66 -17.66
C LEU A 5 -19.85 -18.10 -16.50
N ILE A 6 -20.84 -18.88 -16.07
CA ILE A 6 -21.62 -18.64 -14.87
C ILE A 6 -20.75 -19.07 -13.69
N ILE A 7 -20.18 -18.11 -12.97
CA ILE A 7 -19.48 -18.36 -11.70
C ILE A 7 -20.54 -18.38 -10.60
N SER A 8 -20.78 -19.55 -10.04
CA SER A 8 -21.71 -19.76 -8.94
C SER A 8 -21.12 -19.18 -7.65
N LEU A 9 -21.75 -18.11 -7.16
CA LEU A 9 -21.42 -17.45 -5.89
C LEU A 9 -22.01 -18.26 -4.73
N THR A 10 -21.22 -19.13 -4.11
CA THR A 10 -21.64 -19.82 -2.88
C THR A 10 -21.28 -18.97 -1.67
N LEU A 11 -22.25 -18.16 -1.23
CA LEU A 11 -22.18 -17.37 0.00
C LEU A 11 -22.52 -18.29 1.19
N ALA A 12 -21.51 -18.77 1.91
CA ALA A 12 -21.71 -19.47 3.18
C ALA A 12 -21.67 -18.47 4.34
N VAL A 13 -22.85 -17.99 4.72
CA VAL A 13 -23.09 -17.26 5.98
C VAL A 13 -23.12 -18.30 7.10
N MET A 14 -22.17 -18.26 8.03
CA MET A 14 -22.34 -18.84 9.36
C MET A 14 -22.35 -17.73 10.41
N MET A 15 -23.56 -17.37 10.81
CA MET A 15 -23.88 -16.65 12.03
C MET A 15 -24.06 -17.67 13.16
N LEU A 16 -23.25 -17.55 14.21
CA LEU A 16 -23.43 -18.05 15.58
C LEU A 16 -22.41 -17.22 16.40
N GLY A 17 -22.71 -16.46 17.43
CA GLY A 17 -23.86 -16.40 18.33
C GLY A 17 -23.30 -16.12 19.75
N ALA A 18 -23.53 -14.91 20.25
CA ALA A 18 -23.62 -14.43 21.64
C ALA A 18 -22.72 -14.99 22.77
N GLY A 19 -22.16 -14.08 23.60
CA GLY A 19 -21.66 -14.45 24.93
C GLY A 19 -20.92 -13.37 25.76
N ALA A 20 -21.65 -12.36 26.22
CA ALA A 20 -21.51 -11.55 27.46
C ALA A 20 -20.12 -11.18 28.08
N ALA A 21 -19.88 -9.86 28.11
CA ALA A 21 -19.50 -8.95 29.20
C ALA A 21 -18.75 -9.42 30.48
N LEU A 22 -17.76 -8.61 30.88
CA LEU A 22 -17.47 -8.10 32.25
C LEU A 22 -16.27 -7.11 32.11
N ALA A 23 -16.46 -5.78 32.13
CA ALA A 23 -16.62 -4.88 33.29
C ALA A 23 -15.38 -4.77 34.20
N GLY A 24 -14.83 -3.55 34.30
CA GLY A 24 -13.77 -3.12 35.23
C GLY A 24 -13.03 -1.90 34.68
N SER A 25 -13.57 -0.68 34.75
CA SER A 25 -13.67 0.24 35.90
C SER A 25 -12.37 1.01 36.20
N HIS A 26 -12.48 2.34 36.09
CA HIS A 26 -11.72 3.44 36.71
C HIS A 26 -10.18 3.41 36.65
N GLY A 27 -9.47 4.49 36.35
CA GLY A 27 -9.80 5.91 36.28
C GLY A 27 -8.53 6.72 36.51
N ASN A 28 -8.66 8.03 36.29
CA ASN A 28 -7.98 9.13 36.97
C ASN A 28 -7.13 10.09 36.12
N HIS A 29 -7.49 11.36 36.33
CA HIS A 29 -6.92 12.61 35.85
C HIS A 29 -5.51 12.91 36.39
N GLY A 30 -4.88 13.92 35.77
CA GLY A 30 -3.75 14.69 36.30
C GLY A 30 -2.90 15.21 35.13
N GLU A 31 -3.29 16.29 34.45
CA GLU A 31 -2.95 17.69 34.78
C GLU A 31 -1.46 18.07 34.65
N HIS A 32 -1.25 19.08 33.80
CA HIS A 32 -0.36 20.23 33.94
C HIS A 32 1.18 20.11 33.84
N SER A 33 1.67 20.71 32.74
CA SER A 33 2.59 21.86 32.67
C SER A 33 3.82 21.94 33.59
N GLY A 34 5.01 22.06 32.97
CA GLY A 34 6.23 22.45 33.67
C GLY A 34 7.41 22.76 32.76
N HIS A 35 7.50 24.03 32.36
CA HIS A 35 8.67 24.90 32.19
C HIS A 35 10.07 24.33 31.88
N GLY A 36 10.70 24.96 30.88
CA GLY A 36 11.98 24.56 30.30
C GLY A 36 13.24 24.97 31.04
N THR A 37 14.36 24.69 30.38
CA THR A 37 15.67 25.25 30.67
C THR A 37 16.37 25.63 29.36
N HIS A 38 16.69 26.92 29.33
CA HIS A 38 17.58 27.60 28.40
C HIS A 38 19.02 27.14 28.67
N MET A 39 19.75 26.74 27.64
CA MET A 39 21.22 26.79 27.65
C MET A 39 21.71 27.42 26.36
N ASP A 40 21.92 28.74 26.48
CA ASP A 40 22.83 29.54 25.71
C ASP A 40 24.29 29.10 25.99
N SER A 41 25.08 28.93 24.94
CA SER A 41 26.51 29.23 24.92
C SER A 41 27.04 29.06 23.50
N GLY A 42 27.35 30.20 22.90
CA GLY A 42 27.91 30.31 21.56
C GLY A 42 29.40 29.98 21.44
N HIS A 43 29.85 30.22 20.22
CA HIS A 43 31.22 30.30 19.71
C HIS A 43 31.99 29.00 19.47
N GLY A 44 31.86 28.52 18.22
CA GLY A 44 32.86 28.84 17.22
C GLY A 44 34.01 27.85 17.08
N LYS A 45 34.05 27.14 15.96
CA LYS A 45 35.27 26.87 15.18
C LYS A 45 34.92 26.38 13.77
N HIS A 46 35.52 27.08 12.83
CA HIS A 46 35.73 26.76 11.43
C HIS A 46 35.91 25.26 11.17
N MET A 47 35.06 24.67 10.33
CA MET A 47 35.39 23.47 9.54
C MET A 47 34.91 23.73 8.11
N ASP A 48 35.74 24.45 7.37
CA ASP A 48 35.89 24.26 5.94
C ASP A 48 36.51 22.88 5.74
N SER A 49 35.74 21.94 5.20
CA SER A 49 36.22 20.76 4.49
C SER A 49 35.05 20.06 3.82
N GLY A 50 34.86 20.37 2.54
CA GLY A 50 34.70 19.33 1.53
C GLY A 50 33.38 18.56 1.48
N HIS A 51 32.74 18.67 0.32
CA HIS A 51 31.72 17.75 -0.16
C HIS A 51 30.37 17.79 0.56
N GLY A 52 29.56 18.77 0.14
CA GLY A 52 28.13 18.54 0.02
C GLY A 52 27.88 17.38 -0.95
N THR A 53 27.85 16.15 -0.46
CA THR A 53 26.95 15.15 -1.01
C THR A 53 25.61 15.39 -0.36
N HIS A 54 24.94 16.45 -0.84
CA HIS A 54 23.49 16.52 -0.79
C HIS A 54 23.03 15.17 -1.34
N MET A 55 22.49 14.30 -0.50
CA MET A 55 21.80 13.11 -0.96
C MET A 55 20.53 13.60 -1.62
N ASP A 56 20.69 14.03 -2.86
CA ASP A 56 19.63 14.19 -3.83
C ASP A 56 19.06 12.79 -4.07
N HIS A 57 18.11 12.39 -3.22
CA HIS A 57 17.21 11.26 -3.48
C HIS A 57 16.22 11.64 -4.59
N GLY A 58 16.74 12.19 -5.70
CA GLY A 58 15.98 12.96 -6.66
C GLY A 58 16.60 12.98 -8.05
N ALA A 59 17.37 11.97 -8.47
CA ALA A 59 17.75 11.86 -9.87
C ALA A 59 18.06 10.42 -10.31
N ASN A 60 17.43 10.03 -11.42
CA ASN A 60 17.77 8.90 -12.30
C ASN A 60 17.19 7.51 -12.03
N HIS A 61 15.89 7.41 -11.74
CA HIS A 61 15.09 6.50 -12.56
C HIS A 61 14.67 7.31 -13.80
N GLY A 62 15.24 7.02 -14.97
CA GLY A 62 14.97 7.76 -16.21
C GLY A 62 13.47 8.05 -16.32
N ALA A 63 13.11 9.33 -16.45
CA ALA A 63 11.76 9.82 -16.21
C ALA A 63 10.71 8.93 -16.89
N MET A 64 10.11 8.02 -16.13
CA MET A 64 9.10 7.12 -16.65
C MET A 64 7.91 8.00 -17.06
N SER A 65 7.46 7.83 -18.30
CA SER A 65 6.27 8.55 -18.74
C SER A 65 5.06 8.08 -17.94
N HIS A 66 3.98 8.88 -17.92
CA HIS A 66 2.72 8.45 -17.31
C HIS A 66 2.23 7.13 -17.90
N HIS A 67 2.39 6.95 -19.21
CA HIS A 67 2.06 5.70 -19.88
C HIS A 67 2.90 4.53 -19.35
N ASP A 68 4.21 4.72 -19.17
CA ASP A 68 5.09 3.68 -18.61
C ASP A 68 4.75 3.36 -17.16
N GLY A 69 4.42 4.37 -16.35
CA GLY A 69 3.93 4.18 -14.99
C GLY A 69 2.59 3.42 -14.95
N MET A 70 1.67 3.72 -15.86
CA MET A 70 0.40 2.99 -15.98
C MET A 70 0.62 1.53 -16.37
N MET A 71 1.47 1.25 -17.35
CA MET A 71 1.85 -0.12 -17.73
C MET A 71 2.58 -0.85 -16.60
N GLY A 72 3.45 -0.16 -15.86
CA GLY A 72 4.16 -0.70 -14.72
C GLY A 72 3.21 -1.12 -13.59
N MET A 73 2.20 -0.29 -13.29
CA MET A 73 1.16 -0.63 -12.33
C MET A 73 0.33 -1.83 -12.78
N GLU A 74 -0.10 -1.87 -14.05
CA GLU A 74 -0.87 -3.00 -14.61
C GLU A 74 -0.09 -4.31 -14.51
N LYS A 75 1.14 -4.32 -15.03
CA LYS A 75 2.00 -5.51 -14.98
C LYS A 75 2.23 -5.99 -13.55
N SER A 76 2.48 -5.06 -12.63
CA SER A 76 2.71 -5.40 -11.23
C SER A 76 1.45 -6.00 -10.59
N LEU A 77 0.28 -5.43 -10.86
CA LEU A 77 -1.00 -5.95 -10.39
C LEU A 77 -1.30 -7.34 -10.95
N ASP A 78 -1.04 -7.59 -12.23
CA ASP A 78 -1.21 -8.91 -12.85
C ASP A 78 -0.31 -9.96 -12.19
N MET A 79 0.96 -9.61 -11.96
CA MET A 79 1.92 -10.50 -11.31
C MET A 79 1.52 -10.76 -9.85
N MET A 80 1.11 -9.74 -9.10
CA MET A 80 0.58 -9.88 -7.75
C MET A 80 -0.67 -10.76 -7.70
N GLY A 81 -1.60 -10.56 -8.63
CA GLY A 81 -2.80 -11.39 -8.78
C GLY A 81 -2.44 -12.86 -9.02
N GLY A 82 -1.46 -13.13 -9.89
CA GLY A 82 -0.94 -14.47 -10.12
C GLY A 82 -0.31 -15.11 -8.88
N GLN A 83 0.47 -14.35 -8.10
CA GLN A 83 1.05 -14.85 -6.84
C GLN A 83 -0.03 -15.09 -5.78
N MET A 84 -1.08 -14.27 -5.73
CA MET A 84 -2.24 -14.50 -4.85
C MET A 84 -2.98 -15.80 -5.19
N GLN A 85 -3.17 -16.09 -6.48
CA GLN A 85 -3.79 -17.34 -6.92
C GLN A 85 -2.94 -18.56 -6.55
N LYS A 86 -1.61 -18.48 -6.73
CA LYS A 86 -0.70 -19.55 -6.30
C LYS A 86 -0.74 -19.76 -4.79
N MET A 87 -0.80 -18.67 -4.02
CA MET A 87 -0.91 -18.74 -2.56
C MET A 87 -2.25 -19.33 -2.11
N GLU A 88 -3.35 -19.03 -2.81
CA GLU A 88 -4.67 -19.64 -2.56
C GLU A 88 -4.65 -21.14 -2.82
N ALA A 89 -3.99 -21.57 -3.91
CA ALA A 89 -3.89 -22.98 -4.29
C ALA A 89 -2.91 -23.78 -3.41
N ASP A 90 -1.86 -23.13 -2.91
CA ASP A 90 -0.76 -23.76 -2.18
C ASP A 90 -0.35 -22.91 -0.98
N PHE A 91 -1.25 -22.88 0.00
CA PHE A 91 -1.12 -22.06 1.19
C PHE A 91 0.04 -22.47 2.10
N ALA A 92 0.50 -23.72 2.00
CA ALA A 92 1.67 -24.22 2.71
C ALA A 92 2.95 -23.50 2.26
N ASN A 93 3.06 -23.16 0.98
CA ASN A 93 4.21 -22.45 0.39
C ASN A 93 4.03 -20.93 0.30
N ARG A 94 3.06 -20.36 1.02
CA ARG A 94 2.75 -18.91 1.00
C ARG A 94 3.97 -17.99 1.15
N ASN A 95 4.95 -18.36 1.97
CA ASN A 95 6.15 -17.54 2.19
C ASN A 95 6.99 -17.34 0.92
N ALA A 96 7.03 -18.34 0.02
CA ALA A 96 7.73 -18.21 -1.26
C ALA A 96 7.01 -17.21 -2.17
N TYR A 97 5.69 -17.35 -2.30
CA TYR A 97 4.86 -16.45 -3.11
C TYR A 97 4.83 -15.01 -2.55
N MET A 98 4.88 -14.87 -1.22
CA MET A 98 4.95 -13.57 -0.53
C MET A 98 6.20 -12.77 -0.88
N LYS A 99 7.34 -13.44 -1.12
CA LYS A 99 8.59 -12.77 -1.49
C LYS A 99 8.45 -12.09 -2.86
N ASP A 100 7.98 -12.84 -3.85
CA ASP A 100 7.74 -12.31 -5.20
C ASP A 100 6.64 -11.25 -5.18
N PHE A 101 5.57 -11.50 -4.42
CA PHE A 101 4.49 -10.54 -4.21
C PHE A 101 5.01 -9.19 -3.68
N ASN A 102 5.90 -9.22 -2.68
CA ASN A 102 6.50 -8.00 -2.13
C ASN A 102 7.37 -7.25 -3.16
N THR A 103 8.10 -7.98 -4.02
CA THR A 103 8.85 -7.36 -5.12
C THR A 103 7.90 -6.60 -6.05
N HIS A 104 6.81 -7.23 -6.47
CA HIS A 104 5.83 -6.59 -7.37
C HIS A 104 5.09 -5.43 -6.71
N MET A 105 4.84 -5.48 -5.39
CA MET A 105 4.32 -4.33 -4.63
C MET A 105 5.27 -3.12 -4.71
N MET A 106 6.58 -3.33 -4.58
CA MET A 106 7.56 -2.25 -4.68
C MET A 106 7.68 -1.69 -6.11
N GLU A 107 7.65 -2.57 -7.11
CA GLU A 107 7.61 -2.17 -8.53
C GLU A 107 6.36 -1.33 -8.84
N MET A 108 5.22 -1.73 -8.27
CA MET A 108 3.97 -0.97 -8.36
C MET A 108 4.11 0.39 -7.69
N HIS A 109 4.68 0.48 -6.49
CA HIS A 109 4.90 1.74 -5.79
C HIS A 109 5.72 2.73 -6.62
N HIS A 110 6.82 2.28 -7.22
CA HIS A 110 7.63 3.15 -8.09
C HIS A 110 6.85 3.60 -9.33
N SER A 111 6.03 2.72 -9.90
CA SER A 111 5.17 3.04 -11.03
C SER A 111 4.09 4.06 -10.66
N MET A 112 3.50 3.94 -9.46
CA MET A 112 2.55 4.90 -8.91
C MET A 112 3.18 6.27 -8.69
N GLU A 113 4.43 6.34 -8.21
CA GLU A 113 5.15 7.59 -8.04
C GLU A 113 5.37 8.33 -9.36
N ALA A 114 5.71 7.60 -10.44
CA ALA A 114 5.85 8.18 -11.77
C ALA A 114 4.53 8.80 -12.27
N VAL A 115 3.42 8.07 -12.16
CA VAL A 115 2.10 8.57 -12.56
C VAL A 115 1.66 9.74 -11.69
N ARG A 116 1.84 9.66 -10.38
CA ARG A 116 1.52 10.74 -9.43
C ARG A 116 2.33 12.00 -9.71
N SER A 117 3.62 11.86 -10.02
CA SER A 117 4.48 12.99 -10.39
C SER A 117 3.96 13.71 -11.63
N LYS A 118 3.61 12.95 -12.68
CA LYS A 118 3.02 13.52 -13.89
C LYS A 118 1.66 14.19 -13.62
N ALA A 119 0.77 13.52 -12.89
CA ALA A 119 -0.55 14.04 -12.57
C ALA A 119 -0.45 15.38 -11.79
N LYS A 120 0.53 15.51 -10.89
CA LYS A 120 0.83 16.80 -10.23
C LYS A 120 1.29 17.86 -11.22
N ALA A 121 2.22 17.51 -12.12
CA ALA A 121 2.72 18.45 -13.13
C ALA A 121 1.63 18.95 -14.09
N GLU A 122 0.63 18.11 -14.36
CA GLU A 122 -0.50 18.41 -15.25
C GLU A 122 -1.72 18.99 -14.52
N ASN A 123 -1.67 19.10 -13.19
CA ASN A 123 -2.81 19.44 -12.33
C ASN A 123 -4.03 18.51 -12.56
N ASP A 124 -3.79 17.24 -12.85
CA ASP A 124 -4.83 16.23 -13.01
C ASP A 124 -5.35 15.77 -11.64
N GLY A 125 -6.31 16.53 -11.11
CA GLY A 125 -6.95 16.25 -9.83
C GLY A 125 -7.69 14.89 -9.79
N THR A 126 -8.20 14.42 -10.93
CA THR A 126 -8.90 13.12 -11.01
C THR A 126 -7.93 11.97 -10.82
N THR A 127 -6.81 11.97 -11.54
CA THR A 127 -5.77 10.94 -11.36
C THR A 127 -5.19 10.99 -9.95
N LEU A 128 -4.98 12.19 -9.38
CA LEU A 128 -4.50 12.32 -8.00
C LEU A 128 -5.48 11.75 -6.98
N ALA A 129 -6.78 11.95 -7.16
CA ALA A 129 -7.80 11.37 -6.30
C ALA A 129 -7.80 9.83 -6.38
N ILE A 130 -7.76 9.27 -7.60
CA ILE A 130 -7.72 7.81 -7.80
C ILE A 130 -6.43 7.20 -7.22
N MET A 131 -5.31 7.94 -7.25
CA MET A 131 -4.06 7.51 -6.62
C MET A 131 -4.16 7.35 -5.09
N VAL A 132 -5.08 8.06 -4.43
CA VAL A 132 -5.35 7.85 -3.00
C VAL A 132 -6.03 6.51 -2.76
N ASP A 133 -6.95 6.10 -3.62
CA ASP A 133 -7.59 4.78 -3.55
C ASP A 133 -6.58 3.67 -3.80
N MET A 134 -5.64 3.89 -4.73
CA MET A 134 -4.53 2.98 -4.97
C MET A 134 -3.64 2.81 -3.72
N ASP A 135 -3.26 3.91 -3.06
CA ASP A 135 -2.49 3.87 -1.80
C ASP A 135 -3.26 3.12 -0.70
N ASN A 136 -4.57 3.30 -0.62
CA ASN A 136 -5.41 2.61 0.36
C ASN A 136 -5.44 1.10 0.11
N GLY A 137 -5.56 0.67 -1.16
CA GLY A 137 -5.47 -0.75 -1.55
C GLY A 137 -4.10 -1.35 -1.21
N MET A 138 -3.02 -0.62 -1.47
CA MET A 138 -1.66 -1.01 -1.11
C MET A 138 -1.48 -1.15 0.41
N LYS A 139 -1.95 -0.18 1.21
CA LYS A 139 -1.92 -0.25 2.68
C LYS A 139 -2.69 -1.44 3.23
N LYS A 140 -3.90 -1.71 2.72
CA LYS A 140 -4.68 -2.91 3.09
C LYS A 140 -3.90 -4.18 2.77
N THR A 141 -3.28 -4.22 1.60
CA THR A 141 -2.44 -5.36 1.19
C THR A 141 -1.28 -5.58 2.16
N MET A 142 -0.52 -4.52 2.47
CA MET A 142 0.60 -4.58 3.42
C MET A 142 0.16 -4.98 4.84
N LYS A 143 -1.01 -4.49 5.27
CA LYS A 143 -1.61 -4.90 6.55
C LYS A 143 -1.91 -6.40 6.56
N GLY A 144 -2.53 -6.91 5.49
CA GLY A 144 -2.77 -8.35 5.33
C GLY A 144 -1.47 -9.15 5.36
N MET A 145 -0.42 -8.68 4.67
CA MET A 145 0.91 -9.30 4.73
C MET A 145 1.48 -9.36 6.16
N GLY A 146 1.26 -8.32 6.97
CA GLY A 146 1.64 -8.31 8.38
C GLY A 146 0.83 -9.30 9.22
N GLN A 147 -0.46 -9.42 8.94
CA GLN A 147 -1.37 -10.36 9.62
C GLN A 147 -1.08 -11.82 9.28
N MET A 148 -0.49 -12.11 8.11
CA MET A 148 -0.21 -13.47 7.63
C MET A 148 0.60 -14.35 8.61
N LYS A 149 1.37 -13.73 9.52
CA LYS A 149 2.13 -14.46 10.56
C LYS A 149 1.27 -14.95 11.73
N ALA A 150 0.27 -14.16 12.12
CA ALA A 150 -0.55 -14.43 13.30
C ALA A 150 -1.90 -15.08 12.93
N ASN A 151 -2.53 -14.59 11.86
CA ASN A 151 -3.76 -15.14 11.30
C ASN A 151 -3.63 -15.16 9.79
N SER A 152 -3.18 -16.30 9.27
CA SER A 152 -2.86 -16.45 7.85
C SER A 152 -4.09 -16.33 6.96
N GLU A 153 -5.25 -16.84 7.39
CA GLU A 153 -6.48 -16.77 6.57
C GLU A 153 -7.00 -15.33 6.48
N GLU A 154 -7.11 -14.64 7.61
CA GLU A 154 -7.52 -13.23 7.64
C GLU A 154 -6.52 -12.33 6.90
N GLY A 155 -5.22 -12.56 7.11
CA GLY A 155 -4.17 -11.83 6.40
C GLY A 155 -4.25 -12.01 4.88
N PHE A 156 -4.52 -13.24 4.42
CA PHE A 156 -4.70 -13.53 3.00
C PHE A 156 -5.96 -12.85 2.43
N LEU A 157 -7.08 -12.89 3.16
CA LEU A 157 -8.31 -12.20 2.75
C LEU A 157 -8.14 -10.68 2.66
N GLU A 158 -7.44 -10.07 3.62
CA GLU A 158 -7.14 -8.64 3.60
C GLU A 158 -6.21 -8.28 2.42
N MET A 159 -5.20 -9.12 2.14
CA MET A 159 -4.37 -8.99 0.93
C MET A 159 -5.20 -9.03 -0.35
N LYS A 160 -6.10 -10.02 -0.47
CA LYS A 160 -6.96 -10.19 -1.65
C LYS A 160 -7.87 -8.99 -1.88
N ARG A 161 -8.45 -8.43 -0.81
CA ARG A 161 -9.25 -7.19 -0.88
C ARG A 161 -8.41 -6.00 -1.30
N GLY A 162 -7.22 -5.83 -0.72
CA GLY A 162 -6.32 -4.73 -1.08
C GLY A 162 -5.90 -4.76 -2.55
N VAL A 163 -5.55 -5.95 -3.08
CA VAL A 163 -5.24 -6.14 -4.50
C VAL A 163 -6.45 -5.84 -5.39
N GLN A 164 -7.65 -6.28 -5.00
CA GLN A 164 -8.87 -5.97 -5.73
C GLN A 164 -9.17 -4.47 -5.77
N ASP A 165 -9.01 -3.76 -4.65
CA ASP A 165 -9.17 -2.30 -4.57
C ASP A 165 -8.19 -1.59 -5.53
N MET A 166 -6.95 -2.07 -5.61
CA MET A 166 -5.96 -1.56 -6.55
C MET A 166 -6.35 -1.79 -8.02
N TYR A 167 -6.89 -2.96 -8.37
CA TYR A 167 -7.40 -3.20 -9.73
C TYR A 167 -8.56 -2.25 -10.09
N MET A 168 -9.48 -2.00 -9.16
CA MET A 168 -10.58 -1.07 -9.37
C MET A 168 -10.06 0.36 -9.57
N ALA A 169 -9.10 0.79 -8.76
CA ALA A 169 -8.45 2.10 -8.92
C ALA A 169 -7.75 2.24 -10.28
N LEU A 170 -7.00 1.21 -10.71
CA LEU A 170 -6.34 1.23 -12.02
C LEU A 170 -7.36 1.33 -13.17
N ASP A 171 -8.46 0.60 -13.11
CA ASP A 171 -9.53 0.65 -14.12
C ASP A 171 -10.20 2.03 -14.17
N MET A 172 -10.46 2.64 -13.01
CA MET A 172 -10.97 4.02 -12.93
C MET A 172 -10.00 5.01 -13.59
N MET A 173 -8.70 4.86 -13.36
CA MET A 173 -7.66 5.73 -13.95
C MET A 173 -7.61 5.58 -15.48
N LYS A 174 -7.68 4.35 -15.99
CA LYS A 174 -7.76 4.05 -17.43
C LYS A 174 -9.02 4.64 -18.08
N LYS A 175 -10.12 4.76 -17.34
CA LYS A 175 -11.36 5.38 -17.82
C LYS A 175 -11.29 6.91 -17.80
N ALA A 176 -10.58 7.50 -16.84
CA ALA A 176 -10.41 8.95 -16.74
C ALA A 176 -9.52 9.53 -17.86
N GLY A 177 -8.57 8.74 -18.37
CA GLY A 177 -7.67 9.15 -19.47
C GLY A 177 -8.22 8.95 -20.90
N LYS A 178 -9.49 8.55 -21.05
CA LYS A 178 -10.17 8.38 -22.35
C LYS A 178 -11.19 9.47 -22.56
#